data_AF-A0A820P8B6-F1
#
_entry.id   AF-A0A820P8B6-F1
#
_cell.length_a   1.000
_cell.length_b   1.000
_cell.length_c   1.000
_cell.angle_alpha   90.00
_cell.angle_beta   90.00
_cell.angle_gamma   90.00
#
_symmetry.space_group_name_H-M   'P 1'
#
loop_
_entity.id
_entity.type
_entity.pdbx_description
1 polymer ?
#
loop_
_entity_poly.entity_id
_entity_poly.type
_entity_poly.pdbx_seq_one_letter_code
_entity_poly.pdbx_strand_id
1 'polypeptide(L)'
;MHMLNHKSIFCLVPRFLGAAMGALLTVIQPVHNYSTIVKRINSSHHCPSINKLVDETFAQLHVIRRIKFYHLICQKNSPNLLCFHDDIHICLCYDHQGRRLANCFYFDHQMKFDCFGKNYCEHNGQCFQDSPDCPKRSICVCPSCYYGTRCQFTTSEF
;
A
#
# COMPACT_ATOMS: atom_id res chain seq x y z
N MET A 1 21.83 -3.49 15.25
CA MET A 1 21.53 -2.80 13.98
C MET A 1 21.30 -3.86 12.91
N HIS A 2 20.04 -4.26 12.66
CA HIS A 2 19.71 -5.12 11.52
C HIS A 2 18.97 -4.25 10.51
N MET A 3 19.69 -3.82 9.48
CA MET A 3 19.14 -3.11 8.34
C MET A 3 18.16 -4.06 7.62
N LEU A 4 16.91 -3.63 7.48
CA LEU A 4 15.93 -4.27 6.60
C LEU A 4 16.35 -4.00 5.15
N ASN A 5 17.29 -4.81 4.66
CA ASN A 5 17.72 -4.81 3.27
C ASN A 5 16.55 -5.21 2.35
N HIS A 6 16.29 -4.36 1.35
CA HIS A 6 15.64 -4.71 0.08
C HIS A 6 14.21 -5.28 0.08
N LYS A 7 13.30 -4.74 0.89
CA LYS A 7 11.85 -4.96 0.69
C LYS A 7 11.25 -3.84 -0.15
N SER A 8 10.91 -4.12 -1.41
CA SER A 8 10.07 -3.23 -2.22
C SER A 8 8.65 -3.28 -1.68
N ILE A 9 8.24 -2.25 -0.94
CA ILE A 9 6.85 -2.07 -0.52
C ILE A 9 6.13 -1.39 -1.68
N PHE A 10 5.19 -2.09 -2.30
CA PHE A 10 4.29 -1.47 -3.28
C PHE A 10 3.01 -1.06 -2.54
N CYS A 11 2.76 0.23 -2.47
CA CYS A 11 1.49 0.78 -2.03
C CYS A 11 0.65 1.01 -3.28
N LEU A 12 -0.37 0.16 -3.49
CA LEU A 12 -1.28 0.30 -4.60
C LEU A 12 -2.41 1.25 -4.18
N VAL A 13 -2.60 2.32 -4.93
CA VAL A 13 -3.72 3.25 -4.75
C VAL A 13 -4.74 2.94 -5.84
N PRO A 14 -5.75 2.07 -5.61
CA PRO A 14 -6.79 1.91 -6.60
C PRO A 14 -7.68 3.15 -6.60
N ARG A 15 -7.87 3.76 -7.78
CA ARG A 15 -9.03 4.62 -8.02
C ARG A 15 -10.29 3.76 -8.09
N PHE A 16 -11.01 3.65 -6.96
CA PHE A 16 -12.44 3.29 -7.02
C PHE A 16 -13.24 4.55 -7.35
N LEU A 17 -14.15 4.41 -8.31
CA LEU A 17 -15.08 5.44 -8.74
C LEU A 17 -15.96 5.83 -7.53
N GLY A 18 -15.75 7.03 -6.98
CA GLY A 18 -16.61 7.62 -5.95
C GLY A 18 -16.29 7.18 -4.51
N ALA A 19 -15.87 8.16 -3.70
CA ALA A 19 -15.74 8.14 -2.23
C ALA A 19 -14.51 7.41 -1.61
N ALA A 20 -13.73 8.20 -0.87
CA ALA A 20 -12.58 7.86 -0.01
C ALA A 20 -11.30 7.36 -0.72
N MET A 21 -10.33 8.29 -0.88
CA MET A 21 -8.94 7.98 -1.24
C MET A 21 -8.32 7.08 -0.17
N GLY A 22 -7.93 5.88 -0.58
CA GLY A 22 -7.54 4.82 0.33
C GLY A 22 -6.31 4.07 -0.17
N ALA A 23 -5.27 3.96 0.65
CA ALA A 23 -4.06 3.23 0.31
C ALA A 23 -4.21 1.74 0.69
N LEU A 24 -3.99 0.83 -0.27
CA LEU A 24 -3.91 -0.61 0.01
C LEU A 24 -2.44 -1.01 0.19
N LEU A 25 -2.12 -1.60 1.33
CA LEU A 25 -0.80 -2.18 1.54
C LEU A 25 -0.77 -3.61 1.03
N THR A 26 -0.04 -3.83 -0.04
CA THR A 26 0.37 -5.18 -0.45
C THR A 26 1.86 -5.32 -0.21
N VAL A 27 2.22 -5.99 0.89
CA VAL A 27 3.62 -6.44 1.04
C VAL A 27 3.86 -7.54 0.01
N ILE A 28 4.59 -7.21 -1.06
CA ILE A 28 5.13 -8.17 -2.02
C ILE A 28 6.50 -8.60 -1.47
N GLN A 29 6.53 -9.72 -0.75
CA GLN A 29 7.81 -10.32 -0.35
C GLN A 29 8.30 -11.16 -1.52
N PRO A 30 9.52 -10.93 -2.05
CA PRO A 30 10.12 -11.89 -2.96
C PRO A 30 10.32 -13.19 -2.18
N VAL A 31 9.48 -14.19 -2.44
CA VAL A 31 9.81 -15.56 -2.07
C VAL A 31 11.01 -15.91 -2.94
N HIS A 32 12.11 -16.35 -2.34
CA HIS A 32 13.26 -16.89 -3.07
C HIS A 32 12.83 -18.18 -3.78
N ASN A 33 12.24 -18.00 -4.95
CA ASN A 33 11.99 -18.94 -6.04
C ASN A 33 10.99 -18.22 -6.95
N TYR A 34 11.29 -18.17 -8.27
CA TYR A 34 10.54 -17.51 -9.35
C TYR A 34 9.07 -17.93 -9.43
N SER A 35 8.29 -17.59 -8.41
CA SER A 35 6.87 -17.87 -8.28
C SER A 35 6.14 -16.55 -8.52
N THR A 36 5.25 -16.57 -9.51
CA THR A 36 4.37 -15.45 -9.81
C THR A 36 3.55 -15.14 -8.57
N ILE A 37 3.84 -14.04 -7.87
CA ILE A 37 3.12 -13.64 -6.66
C ILE A 37 1.74 -13.12 -7.08
N VAL A 38 0.74 -14.01 -7.06
CA VAL A 38 -0.67 -13.62 -7.24
C VAL A 38 -1.24 -13.30 -5.86
N LYS A 39 -1.26 -12.02 -5.50
CA LYS A 39 -1.86 -11.57 -4.23
C LYS A 39 -3.23 -10.95 -4.50
N ARG A 40 -4.29 -11.61 -4.04
CA ARG A 40 -5.63 -11.02 -4.05
C ARG A 40 -5.70 -9.93 -2.99
N ILE A 41 -6.00 -8.71 -3.43
CA ILE A 41 -6.19 -7.57 -2.54
C ILE A 41 -7.60 -7.65 -1.96
N ASN A 42 -7.72 -7.59 -0.63
CA ASN A 42 -8.99 -7.57 0.08
C ASN A 42 -9.13 -6.27 0.89
N SER A 43 -10.34 -5.89 1.30
CA SER A 43 -10.63 -4.71 2.13
C SER A 43 -9.81 -4.67 3.43
N SER A 44 -9.45 -5.83 3.98
CA SER A 44 -8.56 -5.95 5.15
C SER A 44 -7.12 -5.47 4.91
N HIS A 45 -6.71 -5.31 3.65
CA HIS A 45 -5.39 -4.78 3.27
C HIS A 45 -5.39 -3.25 3.16
N HIS A 46 -6.55 -2.61 3.39
CA HIS A 46 -6.69 -1.18 3.31
C HIS A 46 -6.15 -0.52 4.57
N CYS A 47 -5.18 0.38 4.41
CA CYS A 47 -4.71 1.19 5.52
C CYS A 47 -5.74 2.29 5.78
N PRO A 48 -6.41 2.32 6.95
CA PRO A 48 -7.29 3.43 7.29
C PRO A 48 -6.50 4.73 7.48
N SER A 49 -7.17 5.85 7.24
CA SER A 49 -6.67 7.16 7.66
C SER A 49 -6.59 7.23 9.17
N ILE A 50 -5.55 7.90 9.69
CA ILE A 50 -5.34 8.14 11.10
C ILE A 50 -6.54 8.83 11.77
N ASN A 51 -7.27 9.67 11.03
CA ASN A 51 -8.45 10.38 11.53
C ASN A 51 -9.60 9.42 11.91
N LYS A 52 -9.59 8.17 11.41
CA LYS A 52 -10.54 7.13 11.79
C LYS A 52 -10.08 6.30 13.00
N LEU A 53 -8.83 6.47 13.42
CA LEU A 53 -8.17 5.67 14.44
C LEU A 53 -8.02 6.43 15.76
N VAL A 54 -8.12 7.75 15.75
CA VAL A 54 -7.83 8.60 16.90
C VAL A 54 -8.92 9.63 17.08
N ASP A 55 -9.02 10.19 18.29
CA ASP A 55 -9.92 11.29 18.57
C ASP A 55 -9.61 12.52 17.71
N GLU A 56 -10.63 13.34 17.46
CA GLU A 56 -10.50 14.53 16.61
C GLU A 56 -9.44 15.51 17.12
N THR A 57 -9.34 15.68 18.45
CA THR A 57 -8.32 16.54 19.07
C THR A 57 -6.90 16.08 18.74
N PHE A 58 -6.67 14.77 18.67
CA PHE A 58 -5.39 14.20 18.26
C PHE A 58 -5.17 14.36 16.76
N ALA A 59 -6.20 14.10 15.95
CA ALA A 59 -6.14 14.22 14.50
C ALA A 59 -5.75 15.66 14.06
N GLN A 60 -6.21 16.67 14.78
CA GLN A 60 -5.91 18.08 14.54
C GLN A 60 -4.52 18.53 15.00
N LEU A 61 -3.77 17.70 15.73
CA LEU A 61 -2.40 18.04 16.13
C LEU A 61 -1.49 18.17 14.90
N HIS A 62 -0.53 19.08 14.97
CA HIS A 62 0.52 19.19 13.97
C HIS A 62 1.25 17.85 13.78
N VAL A 63 1.62 17.51 12.54
CA VAL A 63 2.25 16.22 12.14
C VAL A 63 3.40 15.82 13.07
N ILE A 64 4.30 16.76 13.41
CA ILE A 64 5.46 16.54 14.30
C ILE A 64 5.05 16.09 15.71
N ARG A 65 3.88 16.51 16.19
CA ARG A 65 3.33 16.05 17.47
C ARG A 65 2.69 14.68 17.31
N ARG A 66 1.90 14.47 16.24
CA ARG A 66 1.22 13.20 15.96
C ARG A 66 2.21 12.04 15.85
N ILE A 67 3.32 12.21 15.12
CA ILE A 67 4.30 11.14 14.83
C ILE A 67 4.89 10.51 16.10
N LYS A 68 5.02 11.28 17.19
CA LYS A 68 5.54 10.78 18.48
C LYS A 68 4.66 9.69 19.09
N PHE A 69 3.39 9.63 18.72
CA PHE A 69 2.43 8.67 19.28
C PHE A 69 2.03 7.56 18.30
N TYR A 70 2.64 7.47 17.12
CA TYR A 70 2.28 6.47 16.11
C TYR A 70 2.49 5.03 16.58
N HIS A 71 3.49 4.80 17.43
CA HIS A 71 3.65 3.51 18.09
C HIS A 71 2.45 3.16 19.00
N LEU A 72 1.86 4.14 19.70
CA LEU A 72 0.68 3.91 20.55
C LEU A 72 -0.55 3.56 19.72
N ILE A 73 -0.69 4.13 18.52
CA ILE A 73 -1.79 3.79 17.60
C ILE A 73 -1.74 2.30 17.27
N CYS A 74 -0.55 1.78 16.92
CA CYS A 74 -0.36 0.35 16.69
C CYS A 74 -0.66 -0.49 17.95
N GLN A 75 -0.37 0.01 19.15
CA GLN A 75 -0.57 -0.74 20.39
C GLN A 75 -2.03 -0.78 20.86
N LYS A 76 -2.80 0.31 20.66
CA LYS A 76 -4.17 0.45 21.18
C LYS A 76 -5.25 -0.04 20.22
N ASN A 77 -5.10 0.19 18.91
CA ASN A 77 -6.20 0.07 17.96
C ASN A 77 -6.34 -1.30 17.31
N SER A 78 -6.30 -2.36 18.13
CA SER A 78 -6.46 -3.77 17.76
C SER A 78 -5.14 -4.45 17.34
N PRO A 79 -4.86 -5.69 17.82
CA PRO A 79 -3.68 -6.48 17.43
C PRO A 79 -3.67 -6.88 15.94
N ASN A 80 -4.68 -6.48 15.18
CA ASN A 80 -4.81 -6.78 13.76
C ASN A 80 -4.56 -5.57 12.86
N LEU A 81 -4.29 -4.38 13.41
CA LEU A 81 -3.96 -3.21 12.59
C LEU A 81 -2.60 -3.44 11.91
N LEU A 82 -2.61 -3.66 10.59
CA LEU A 82 -1.40 -3.90 9.80
C LEU A 82 -0.72 -2.60 9.40
N CYS A 83 -1.50 -1.57 9.09
CA CYS A 83 -1.02 -0.28 8.64
C CYS A 83 -2.08 0.80 8.85
N PHE A 84 -1.66 2.05 8.73
CA PHE A 84 -2.51 3.24 8.64
C PHE A 84 -1.78 4.32 7.85
N HIS A 85 -2.46 5.40 7.50
CA HIS A 85 -1.82 6.54 6.84
C HIS A 85 -2.30 7.88 7.41
N ASP A 86 -1.46 8.90 7.33
CA ASP A 86 -1.86 10.29 7.59
C ASP A 86 -1.97 11.05 6.26
N ASP A 87 -1.65 12.34 6.28
CA ASP A 87 -1.69 13.23 5.11
C ASP A 87 -0.46 13.07 4.18
N ILE A 88 0.68 12.59 4.71
CA ILE A 88 1.97 12.54 3.98
C ILE A 88 2.77 11.26 4.22
N HIS A 89 2.29 10.34 5.05
CA HIS A 89 2.97 9.12 5.45
C HIS A 89 2.05 7.91 5.37
N ILE A 90 2.64 6.77 5.02
CA ILE A 90 2.09 5.45 5.32
C ILE A 90 2.91 4.83 6.44
N CYS A 91 2.23 4.22 7.41
CA CYS A 91 2.81 3.58 8.57
C CYS A 91 2.48 2.09 8.60
N LEU A 92 3.47 1.26 8.87
CA LEU A 92 3.36 -0.18 9.07
C LEU A 92 3.42 -0.51 10.55
N CYS A 93 2.46 -1.27 11.04
CA CYS A 93 2.49 -1.81 12.39
C CYS A 93 3.12 -3.21 12.36
N TYR A 94 4.12 -3.45 13.19
CA TYR A 94 4.78 -4.75 13.31
C TYR A 94 5.19 -5.02 14.75
N ASP A 95 5.27 -6.29 15.12
CA ASP A 95 5.70 -6.71 16.44
C ASP A 95 7.23 -6.79 16.53
N HIS A 96 7.79 -6.17 17.58
CA HIS A 96 9.20 -6.21 17.91
C HIS A 96 9.37 -6.34 19.42
N GLN A 97 10.00 -7.44 19.87
CA GLN A 97 10.24 -7.72 21.29
C GLN A 97 8.99 -7.59 22.18
N GLY A 98 7.85 -8.12 21.70
CA GLY A 98 6.58 -8.07 22.43
C GLY A 98 5.91 -6.69 22.46
N ARG A 99 6.40 -5.71 21.69
CA ARG A 99 5.76 -4.40 21.51
C ARG A 99 5.45 -4.18 20.04
N ARG A 100 4.24 -3.68 19.75
CA ARG A 100 3.88 -3.25 18.41
C ARG A 100 4.46 -1.87 18.14
N LEU A 101 5.26 -1.75 17.10
CA LEU A 101 5.90 -0.52 16.65
C LEU A 101 5.32 -0.09 15.31
N ALA A 102 5.47 1.20 15.01
CA ALA A 102 5.08 1.82 13.76
C ALA A 102 6.34 2.18 12.97
N ASN A 103 6.47 1.71 11.72
CA ASN A 103 7.50 2.18 10.81
C ASN A 103 6.83 2.97 9.69
N CYS A 104 7.14 4.27 9.61
CA CYS A 104 6.47 5.20 8.72
C CYS A 104 7.43 5.74 7.68
N PHE A 105 6.93 5.91 6.46
CA PHE A 105 7.67 6.48 5.34
C PHE A 105 6.80 7.49 4.62
N TYR A 106 7.45 8.49 4.03
CA TYR A 106 6.78 9.48 3.20
C TYR A 106 6.03 8.78 2.06
N PHE A 107 4.81 9.23 1.83
CA PHE A 107 3.95 8.70 0.79
C PHE A 107 3.13 9.84 0.19
N ASP A 108 3.33 10.10 -1.10
CA ASP A 108 2.50 11.02 -1.85
C ASP A 108 1.19 10.31 -2.25
N HIS A 109 0.11 10.65 -1.54
CA HIS A 109 -1.23 10.13 -1.81
C HIS A 109 -1.80 10.53 -3.17
N GLN A 110 -1.24 11.56 -3.81
CA GLN A 110 -1.62 12.03 -5.14
C GLN A 110 -0.74 11.47 -6.25
N MET A 111 0.27 10.65 -5.90
CA MET A 111 1.20 10.07 -6.86
C MET A 111 0.44 9.24 -7.90
N LYS A 112 0.62 9.61 -9.16
CA LYS A 112 0.08 8.88 -10.31
C LYS A 112 1.24 8.28 -11.09
N PHE A 113 1.13 7.00 -11.37
CA PHE A 113 2.01 6.32 -12.31
C PHE A 113 1.27 6.21 -13.64
N ASP A 114 1.86 6.75 -14.70
CA ASP A 114 1.36 6.61 -16.07
C ASP A 114 2.26 5.69 -16.91
N CYS A 115 3.29 5.11 -16.26
CA CYS A 115 4.31 4.28 -16.89
C CYS A 115 4.92 4.95 -18.12
N PHE A 116 5.27 6.24 -17.99
CA PHE A 116 5.83 7.08 -19.06
C PHE A 116 4.92 7.18 -20.29
N GLY A 117 3.61 7.17 -20.06
CA GLY A 117 2.59 7.11 -21.10
C GLY A 117 2.52 5.76 -21.84
N LYS A 118 3.33 4.77 -21.44
CA LYS A 118 3.36 3.42 -22.01
C LYS A 118 2.68 2.45 -21.06
N ASN A 119 1.38 2.64 -20.85
CA ASN A 119 0.59 1.65 -20.13
C ASN A 119 0.46 0.39 -21.01
N TYR A 120 1.28 -0.62 -20.72
CA TYR A 120 1.28 -1.91 -21.41
C TYR A 120 0.27 -2.90 -20.82
N CYS A 121 -0.47 -2.51 -19.78
CA CYS A 121 -1.54 -3.29 -19.20
C CYS A 121 -2.75 -3.28 -20.14
N GLU A 122 -3.26 -4.47 -20.42
CA GLU A 122 -4.42 -4.69 -21.30
C GLU A 122 -5.72 -4.58 -20.51
N HIS A 123 -6.86 -4.55 -21.20
CA HIS A 123 -8.21 -4.53 -20.61
C HIS A 123 -8.40 -3.47 -19.50
N ASN A 124 -7.89 -2.25 -19.72
CA ASN A 124 -7.93 -1.14 -18.75
C ASN A 124 -7.23 -1.43 -17.41
N GLY A 125 -6.22 -2.31 -17.41
CA GLY A 125 -5.35 -2.50 -16.25
C GLY A 125 -4.63 -1.21 -15.84
N GLN A 126 -4.50 -1.00 -14.53
CA GLN A 126 -3.76 0.13 -13.97
C GLN A 126 -2.28 -0.23 -13.85
N CYS A 127 -1.41 0.60 -14.42
CA CYS A 127 0.03 0.41 -14.34
C CYS A 127 0.60 1.12 -13.12
N PHE A 128 1.46 0.43 -12.38
CA PHE A 128 2.25 0.97 -11.28
C PHE A 128 3.73 0.67 -11.54
N GLN A 129 4.62 1.58 -11.15
CA GLN A 129 6.06 1.42 -11.31
C GLN A 129 6.78 1.69 -9.99
N ASP A 130 8.02 1.19 -9.89
CA ASP A 130 8.84 1.28 -8.68
C ASP A 130 9.48 2.67 -8.46
N SER A 131 9.75 3.42 -9.53
CA SER A 131 10.30 4.77 -9.47
C SER A 131 9.63 5.69 -10.49
N PRO A 132 9.36 6.96 -10.15
CA PRO A 132 8.84 7.94 -11.11
C PRO A 132 9.87 8.32 -12.17
N ASP A 133 11.16 8.38 -11.83
CA ASP A 133 12.20 8.94 -12.72
C ASP A 133 12.91 7.87 -13.58
N CYS A 134 13.12 6.67 -13.03
CA CYS A 134 13.80 5.59 -13.74
C CYS A 134 13.26 4.22 -13.27
N PRO A 135 12.10 3.80 -13.78
CA PRO A 135 11.45 2.59 -13.34
C PRO A 135 12.24 1.37 -13.84
N LYS A 136 12.57 0.47 -12.92
CA LYS A 136 13.17 -0.82 -13.26
C LYS A 136 12.13 -1.94 -13.24
N ARG A 137 11.00 -1.71 -12.58
CA ARG A 137 9.93 -2.69 -12.41
C ARG A 137 8.59 -2.00 -12.49
N SER A 138 7.65 -2.69 -13.14
CA SER A 138 6.27 -2.25 -13.24
C SER A 138 5.32 -3.43 -13.13
N ILE A 139 4.12 -3.16 -12.63
CA ILE A 139 3.08 -4.15 -12.38
C ILE A 139 1.73 -3.64 -12.87
N CYS A 140 0.93 -4.55 -13.39
CA CYS A 140 -0.46 -4.29 -13.77
C CYS A 140 -1.41 -4.74 -12.65
N VAL A 141 -2.27 -3.82 -12.20
CA VAL A 141 -3.42 -4.14 -11.37
C VAL A 141 -4.61 -4.35 -12.29
N CYS A 142 -5.05 -5.61 -12.37
CA CYS A 142 -6.11 -6.01 -13.27
C CYS A 142 -7.50 -5.70 -12.71
N PRO A 143 -8.44 -5.26 -13.55
CA PRO A 143 -9.84 -5.20 -13.17
C PRO A 143 -10.41 -6.60 -12.92
N SER A 144 -11.57 -6.65 -12.28
CA SER A 144 -12.30 -7.89 -12.02
C SER A 144 -12.46 -8.73 -13.29
N CYS A 145 -12.33 -10.05 -13.16
CA CYS A 145 -12.44 -11.03 -14.25
C CYS A 145 -11.28 -11.04 -15.26
N TYR A 146 -10.22 -10.25 -15.03
CA TYR A 146 -9.00 -10.27 -15.83
C TYR A 146 -7.79 -10.71 -15.01
N TYR A 147 -6.84 -11.42 -15.63
CA TYR A 147 -5.65 -11.94 -14.97
C TYR A 147 -4.46 -12.09 -15.93
N GLY A 148 -3.31 -12.48 -15.39
CA GLY A 148 -2.03 -12.49 -16.09
C GLY A 148 -1.18 -11.26 -15.80
N THR A 149 0.09 -11.29 -16.19
CA THR A 149 1.08 -10.23 -15.91
C THR A 149 0.73 -8.88 -16.55
N ARG A 150 -0.08 -8.90 -17.59
CA ARG A 150 -0.56 -7.72 -18.32
C ARG A 150 -2.09 -7.61 -18.33
N CYS A 151 -2.79 -8.41 -17.52
CA CYS A 151 -4.26 -8.50 -17.57
C CYS A 151 -4.79 -9.03 -18.91
N GLN A 152 -3.99 -9.85 -19.60
CA GLN A 152 -4.29 -10.31 -20.96
C GLN A 152 -5.35 -11.43 -21.04
N PHE A 153 -5.62 -12.12 -19.93
CA PHE A 153 -6.56 -13.23 -19.89
C PHE A 153 -7.87 -12.84 -19.22
N THR A 154 -8.98 -13.43 -19.65
CA THR A 154 -10.31 -13.24 -19.05
C THR A 154 -10.86 -14.53 -18.48
N THR A 155 -11.69 -14.45 -17.44
CA THR A 155 -12.41 -15.59 -16.86
C THR A 155 -13.69 -15.97 -17.62
N SER A 156 -14.00 -15.29 -18.73
CA SER A 156 -15.21 -15.51 -19.54
C SER A 156 -15.02 -16.46 -20.74
N GLU A 157 -13.83 -17.04 -20.91
CA GLU A 157 -13.49 -17.95 -22.03
C GLU A 157 -13.71 -19.45 -21.74
N PHE A 158 -14.60 -19.80 -20.81
CA PHE A 158 -15.01 -21.21 -20.57
C PHE A 158 -16.53 -21.38 -20.53
#